data_AF-A0A6C0ESQ1-F1
#
_entry.id   AF-A0A6C0ESQ1-F1
#
_cell.length_a   1.000
_cell.length_b   1.000
_cell.length_c   1.000
_cell.angle_alpha   90.00
_cell.angle_beta   90.00
_cell.angle_gamma   90.00
#
_symmetry.space_group_name_H-M   'P 1'
#
loop_
_entity.id
_entity.type
_entity.pdbx_description
1 polymer ?
#
loop_
_entity_poly.entity_id
_entity_poly.type
_entity_poly.pdbx_seq_one_letter_code
_entity_poly.pdbx_strand_id
1 'polypeptide(L)'
;MYIYSLLQTLLLLFLFNDYLQKNYNDKYEKIFVYISLKTIYFYSILQIWFNNYYSKMSRFLNIFLKHSRLNELIENYNIRNKKDDIEFIKNNTIIYSVNKKDFFGKKMLERINSLEFDFFIYSDYVKKENENTIINKKIFYKVPLDINNFEIIESKLSFISFVIYFDDLMINVAFKNNKYNYFITNNVFGLNFIKYFLKNHYCDFYDEIINKQISFSDLKISIIDNNANIEKLDSEFAIKICENSYEK
;
A
#
# COMPACT_ATOMS: atom_id res chain seq x y z
N MET A 1 1.66 26.69 38.23
CA MET A 1 0.25 26.90 38.64
C MET A 1 -0.56 25.60 38.57
N TYR A 2 -0.58 24.88 37.45
CA TYR A 2 -1.35 23.64 37.28
C TYR A 2 -0.95 22.45 38.19
N ILE A 3 0.36 22.31 38.49
CA ILE A 3 0.85 21.22 39.36
C ILE A 3 0.38 21.42 40.80
N TYR A 4 0.41 22.65 41.30
CA TYR A 4 -0.03 22.98 42.66
C TYR A 4 -1.54 22.73 42.84
N SER A 5 -2.36 23.15 41.87
CA SER A 5 -3.81 22.88 41.90
C SER A 5 -4.12 21.38 41.82
N LEU A 6 -3.37 20.62 41.00
CA LEU A 6 -3.53 19.17 40.90
C LEU A 6 -3.18 18.47 42.21
N LEU A 7 -2.08 18.88 42.86
CA LEU A 7 -1.64 18.31 44.14
C LEU A 7 -2.64 18.64 45.26
N GLN A 8 -3.18 19.86 45.30
CA GLN A 8 -4.23 20.26 46.24
C GLN A 8 -5.53 19.46 46.03
N THR A 9 -5.89 19.19 44.77
CA THR A 9 -7.08 18.39 44.43
C THR A 9 -6.92 16.94 44.85
N LEU A 10 -5.74 16.36 44.65
CA LEU A 10 -5.43 15.00 45.10
C LEU A 10 -5.47 14.87 46.63
N LEU A 11 -4.96 15.87 47.34
CA LEU A 11 -4.94 15.89 48.81
C LEU A 11 -6.35 16.02 49.38
N LEU A 12 -7.19 16.87 48.77
CA LEU A 12 -8.62 16.98 49.12
C LEU A 12 -9.39 15.68 48.84
N LEU A 13 -9.12 15.04 47.70
CA LEU A 13 -9.72 13.73 47.38
C LEU A 13 -9.34 12.67 48.41
N PHE A 14 -8.08 12.65 48.85
CA PHE A 14 -7.61 11.72 49.88
C PHE A 14 -8.29 11.96 51.23
N LEU A 15 -8.39 13.22 51.67
CA LEU A 15 -9.07 13.57 52.92
C LEU A 15 -10.58 13.29 52.87
N PHE A 16 -11.21 13.55 51.73
CA PHE A 16 -12.62 13.24 51.51
C PHE A 16 -12.88 11.73 51.52
N ASN A 17 -11.96 10.96 50.93
CA ASN A 17 -11.99 9.50 50.95
C ASN A 17 -11.93 8.96 52.38
N ASP A 18 -10.97 9.46 53.16
CA ASP A 18 -10.77 9.08 54.56
C ASP A 18 -11.99 9.42 55.44
N TYR A 19 -12.59 10.59 55.20
CA TYR A 19 -13.82 11.02 55.88
C TYR A 19 -15.01 10.11 55.56
N LEU A 20 -15.21 9.75 54.30
CA LEU A 20 -16.31 8.88 53.89
C LEU A 20 -16.14 7.45 54.42
N GLN A 21 -14.91 6.92 54.42
CA GLN A 21 -14.63 5.59 54.94
C GLN A 21 -14.87 5.50 56.45
N LYS A 22 -14.46 6.53 57.22
CA LYS A 22 -14.65 6.56 58.68
C LYS A 22 -16.11 6.73 59.09
N ASN A 23 -16.87 7.59 58.41
CA ASN A 23 -18.24 7.92 58.82
C ASN A 23 -19.32 7.02 58.20
N TYR A 24 -19.01 6.34 57.09
CA TYR A 24 -19.98 5.51 56.35
C TYR A 24 -19.44 4.14 55.98
N ASN A 25 -18.67 3.50 56.86
CA ASN A 25 -17.93 2.25 56.58
C ASN A 25 -18.79 1.16 55.91
N ASP A 26 -20.02 0.92 56.39
CA ASP A 26 -20.90 -0.14 55.87
C ASP A 26 -21.57 0.18 54.52
N LYS A 27 -21.52 1.44 54.10
CA LYS A 27 -22.15 1.94 52.85
C LYS A 27 -21.15 2.52 51.86
N TYR A 28 -19.91 2.73 52.29
CA TYR A 28 -18.84 3.39 51.55
C TYR A 28 -18.55 2.66 50.23
N GLU A 29 -18.44 1.34 50.26
CA GLU A 29 -18.21 0.53 49.06
C GLU A 29 -19.34 0.68 48.05
N LYS A 30 -20.60 0.70 48.52
CA LYS A 30 -21.79 0.89 47.66
C LYS A 30 -21.84 2.31 47.07
N ILE A 31 -21.48 3.33 47.84
CA ILE A 31 -21.41 4.71 47.37
C ILE A 31 -20.31 4.86 46.31
N PHE A 32 -19.14 4.27 46.53
CA PHE A 32 -18.03 4.32 45.58
C PHE A 32 -18.40 3.63 44.27
N VAL A 33 -18.91 2.40 44.32
CA VAL A 33 -19.38 1.65 43.14
C VAL A 33 -20.45 2.44 42.38
N TYR A 34 -21.41 3.04 43.07
CA TYR A 34 -22.45 3.85 42.45
C TYR A 34 -21.90 5.08 41.72
N ILE A 35 -20.98 5.82 42.37
CA ILE A 35 -20.32 6.98 41.76
C ILE A 35 -19.50 6.56 40.55
N SER A 36 -18.71 5.48 40.64
CA SER A 36 -17.91 4.97 39.53
C SER A 36 -18.77 4.60 38.33
N LEU A 37 -19.88 3.89 38.54
CA LEU A 37 -20.81 3.53 37.47
C LEU A 37 -21.45 4.76 36.82
N LYS A 38 -21.84 5.76 37.60
CA LYS A 38 -22.39 7.03 37.07
C LYS A 38 -21.35 7.82 36.28
N THR A 39 -20.08 7.83 36.72
CA THR A 39 -18.98 8.48 36.01
C THR A 39 -18.70 7.81 34.68
N ILE A 40 -18.65 6.47 34.64
CA ILE A 40 -18.47 5.71 33.38
C ILE A 40 -19.62 6.00 32.42
N TYR A 41 -20.85 5.99 32.91
CA TYR A 41 -22.04 6.30 32.11
C TYR A 41 -21.98 7.73 31.53
N PHE A 42 -21.63 8.71 32.36
CA PHE A 42 -21.50 10.10 31.93
C PHE A 42 -20.38 10.30 30.88
N TYR A 43 -19.21 9.67 31.10
CA TYR A 43 -18.11 9.66 30.14
C TYR A 43 -18.55 9.06 28.79
N SER A 44 -19.28 7.95 28.82
CA SER A 44 -19.78 7.28 27.62
C SER A 44 -20.74 8.18 26.83
N ILE A 45 -21.64 8.91 27.51
CA ILE A 45 -22.52 9.89 26.86
C ILE A 45 -21.71 11.02 26.22
N LEU A 46 -20.74 11.58 26.94
CA LEU A 46 -19.89 12.64 26.41
C LEU A 46 -19.12 12.18 25.18
N GLN A 47 -18.55 10.97 25.22
CA GLN A 47 -17.83 10.38 24.09
C GLN A 47 -18.72 10.26 22.84
N ILE A 48 -19.95 9.77 23.00
CA ILE A 48 -20.93 9.69 21.90
C ILE A 48 -21.24 11.09 21.37
N TRP A 49 -21.43 12.07 22.25
CA TRP A 49 -21.75 13.44 21.88
C TRP A 49 -20.59 14.10 21.11
N PHE A 50 -19.36 13.93 21.59
CA PHE A 50 -18.15 14.43 20.91
C PHE A 50 -17.93 13.76 19.56
N ASN A 51 -18.12 12.44 19.43
CA ASN A 51 -17.98 11.74 18.15
C ASN A 51 -19.05 12.20 17.14
N ASN A 52 -20.28 12.41 17.59
CA ASN A 52 -21.36 12.94 16.75
C ASN A 52 -21.12 14.41 16.36
N TYR A 53 -20.52 15.21 17.24
CA TYR A 53 -20.18 16.60 16.93
C TYR A 53 -18.97 16.69 15.98
N TYR A 54 -17.92 15.89 16.22
CA TYR A 54 -16.73 15.82 15.38
C TYR A 54 -17.06 15.36 13.95
N SER A 55 -17.91 14.34 13.80
CA SER A 55 -18.36 13.88 12.48
C SER A 55 -19.18 14.93 11.71
N LYS A 56 -19.97 15.75 12.42
CA LYS A 56 -20.68 16.89 11.81
C LYS A 56 -19.74 18.03 11.44
N MET A 57 -18.80 18.39 12.31
CA MET A 57 -17.81 19.44 12.05
C MET A 57 -16.83 19.07 10.94
N SER A 58 -16.36 17.82 10.89
CA SER A 58 -15.50 17.34 9.79
C SER A 58 -16.22 17.36 8.45
N ARG A 59 -17.51 17.01 8.39
CA ARG A 59 -18.33 17.19 7.18
C ARG A 59 -18.46 18.66 6.78
N PHE A 60 -18.70 19.55 7.73
CA PHE A 60 -18.81 20.99 7.46
C PHE A 60 -17.48 21.57 6.96
N LEU A 61 -16.36 21.21 7.60
CA LEU A 61 -15.01 21.57 7.18
C LEU A 61 -14.70 21.04 5.79
N ASN A 62 -15.06 19.79 5.48
CA ASN A 62 -14.84 19.23 4.14
C ASN A 62 -15.64 19.97 3.05
N ILE A 63 -16.89 20.38 3.34
CA ILE A 63 -17.69 21.19 2.40
C ILE A 63 -17.08 22.58 2.23
N PHE A 64 -16.66 23.21 3.32
CA PHE A 64 -16.05 24.55 3.32
C PHE A 64 -14.70 24.56 2.59
N LEU A 65 -13.86 23.56 2.83
CA LEU A 65 -12.59 23.36 2.13
C LEU A 65 -12.82 23.09 0.64
N LYS A 66 -13.83 22.28 0.29
CA LYS A 66 -14.20 21.98 -1.09
C LYS A 66 -14.66 23.20 -1.90
N HIS A 67 -15.21 24.22 -1.24
CA HIS A 67 -15.64 25.48 -1.87
C HIS A 67 -14.61 26.62 -1.80
N SER A 68 -13.51 26.45 -1.08
CA SER A 68 -12.48 27.48 -0.97
C SER A 68 -11.50 27.42 -2.15
N ARG A 69 -11.08 28.59 -2.67
CA ARG A 69 -10.02 28.77 -3.70
C ARG A 69 -8.66 28.15 -3.32
N LEU A 70 -8.51 27.64 -2.10
CA LEU A 70 -7.35 26.87 -1.65
C LEU A 70 -7.23 25.51 -2.35
N ASN A 71 -8.32 24.89 -2.78
CA ASN A 71 -8.25 23.62 -3.52
C ASN A 71 -7.53 23.76 -4.86
N GLU A 72 -7.68 24.90 -5.54
CA GLU A 72 -7.01 25.18 -6.82
C GLU A 72 -5.49 25.34 -6.62
N LEU A 73 -5.08 25.98 -5.52
CA LEU A 73 -3.66 26.13 -5.15
C LEU A 73 -3.04 24.81 -4.66
N ILE A 74 -3.81 23.99 -3.93
CA ILE A 74 -3.39 22.67 -3.44
C ILE A 74 -3.34 21.64 -4.59
N GLU A 75 -4.27 21.67 -5.54
CA GLU A 75 -4.19 20.87 -6.76
C GLU A 75 -2.97 21.26 -7.59
N ASN A 76 -2.73 22.57 -7.78
CA ASN A 76 -1.56 23.05 -8.53
C ASN A 76 -0.22 22.74 -7.84
N TYR A 77 -0.19 22.72 -6.50
CA TYR A 77 1.01 22.30 -5.75
C TYR A 77 1.22 20.78 -5.81
N ASN A 78 0.15 19.99 -5.74
CA ASN A 78 0.21 18.52 -5.88
C ASN A 78 0.54 18.05 -7.30
N ILE A 79 0.25 18.86 -8.34
CA ILE A 79 0.63 18.57 -9.72
C ILE A 79 2.16 18.64 -9.91
N ARG A 80 2.88 19.44 -9.12
CA ARG A 80 4.35 19.57 -9.22
C ARG A 80 5.15 18.43 -8.56
N ASN A 81 4.53 17.64 -7.69
CA ASN A 81 5.16 16.48 -7.01
C ASN A 81 4.57 15.14 -7.47
N LYS A 82 3.99 15.09 -8.68
CA LYS A 82 3.41 13.85 -9.20
C LYS A 82 4.53 12.87 -9.54
N LYS A 83 4.52 11.71 -8.88
CA LYS A 83 5.34 10.57 -9.30
C LYS A 83 4.95 10.20 -10.72
N ASP A 84 5.95 9.91 -11.55
CA ASP A 84 5.68 9.40 -12.89
C ASP A 84 4.91 8.08 -12.80
N ASP A 85 3.85 7.99 -13.60
CA ASP A 85 2.97 6.82 -13.63
C ASP A 85 3.55 5.72 -14.52
N ILE A 86 4.43 6.06 -15.46
CA ILE A 86 4.95 5.14 -16.47
C ILE A 86 6.47 5.18 -16.46
N GLU A 87 7.10 4.03 -16.27
CA GLU A 87 8.55 3.84 -16.24
C GLU A 87 8.96 2.87 -17.35
N PHE A 88 9.88 3.27 -18.23
CA PHE A 88 10.44 2.45 -19.30
C PHE A 88 11.74 1.80 -18.83
N ILE A 89 11.86 0.48 -19.02
CA ILE A 89 12.98 -0.31 -18.54
C ILE A 89 13.78 -0.88 -19.72
N LYS A 90 15.10 -0.72 -19.66
CA LYS A 90 16.06 -1.39 -20.54
C LYS A 90 17.20 -1.92 -19.69
N ASN A 91 17.64 -3.16 -19.90
CA ASN A 91 18.76 -3.77 -19.16
C ASN A 91 18.59 -3.64 -17.63
N ASN A 92 17.36 -3.83 -17.14
CA ASN A 92 17.01 -3.74 -15.71
C ASN A 92 17.27 -2.36 -15.07
N THR A 93 17.25 -1.28 -15.86
CA THR A 93 17.30 0.11 -15.37
C THR A 93 16.19 0.94 -15.98
N ILE A 94 15.70 1.93 -15.23
CA ILE A 94 14.73 2.89 -15.72
C ILE A 94 15.47 3.88 -16.63
N ILE A 95 15.12 3.91 -17.91
CA ILE A 95 15.74 4.79 -18.91
C ILE A 95 14.92 6.05 -19.19
N TYR A 96 13.61 6.00 -18.93
CA TYR A 96 12.71 7.11 -19.14
C TYR A 96 11.47 6.95 -18.25
N SER A 97 10.92 8.07 -17.79
CA SER A 97 9.69 8.10 -17.00
C SER A 97 8.80 9.25 -17.47
N VAL A 98 7.48 9.02 -17.40
CA VAL A 98 6.48 9.98 -17.87
C VAL A 98 5.14 9.80 -17.13
N ASN A 99 4.39 10.88 -16.97
CA ASN A 99 3.02 10.83 -16.46
C ASN A 99 2.06 10.27 -17.52
N LYS A 100 1.04 9.52 -17.10
CA LYS A 100 0.04 8.93 -18.02
C LYS A 100 -0.64 9.97 -18.89
N LYS A 101 -0.87 11.18 -18.35
CA LYS A 101 -1.52 12.29 -19.06
C LYS A 101 -0.72 12.78 -20.28
N ASP A 102 0.60 12.70 -20.21
CA ASP A 102 1.49 13.20 -21.25
C ASP A 102 1.86 12.12 -22.27
N PHE A 103 1.63 10.84 -21.92
CA PHE A 103 2.02 9.67 -22.70
C PHE A 103 1.48 9.67 -24.14
N PHE A 104 0.24 10.09 -24.35
CA PHE A 104 -0.43 10.07 -25.65
C PHE A 104 -0.22 11.34 -26.49
N GLY A 105 0.62 12.27 -26.04
CA GLY A 105 0.99 13.43 -26.85
C GLY A 105 1.80 13.00 -28.07
N LYS A 106 1.52 13.54 -29.26
CA LYS A 106 2.22 13.18 -30.51
C LYS A 106 3.75 13.20 -30.40
N LYS A 107 4.29 14.26 -29.79
CA LYS A 107 5.74 14.40 -29.53
C LYS A 107 6.28 13.34 -28.56
N MET A 108 5.46 12.92 -27.59
CA MET A 108 5.84 11.86 -26.66
C MET A 108 5.81 10.49 -27.33
N LEU A 109 4.82 10.19 -28.16
CA LEU A 109 4.79 8.95 -28.93
C LEU A 109 5.99 8.83 -29.88
N GLU A 110 6.38 9.91 -30.57
CA GLU A 110 7.59 9.93 -31.40
C GLU A 110 8.85 9.63 -30.58
N ARG A 111 8.96 10.21 -29.37
CA ARG A 111 10.05 9.94 -28.44
C ARG A 111 10.03 8.51 -27.90
N ILE A 112 8.86 7.97 -27.57
CA ILE A 112 8.72 6.61 -27.06
C ILE A 112 9.07 5.60 -28.15
N ASN A 113 8.64 5.84 -29.39
CA ASN A 113 8.95 4.98 -30.52
C ASN A 113 10.44 4.97 -30.88
N SER A 114 11.20 6.00 -30.51
CA SER A 114 12.66 6.02 -30.66
C SER A 114 13.41 5.46 -29.45
N LEU A 115 12.72 5.21 -28.33
CA LEU A 115 13.31 4.53 -27.19
C LEU A 115 13.37 3.03 -27.44
N GLU A 116 14.56 2.46 -27.36
CA GLU A 116 14.72 1.02 -27.19
C GLU A 116 14.49 0.65 -25.72
N PHE A 117 13.50 -0.19 -25.44
CA PHE A 117 13.18 -0.68 -24.11
C PHE A 117 12.78 -2.17 -24.16
N ASP A 118 12.96 -2.89 -23.04
CA ASP A 118 12.56 -4.29 -22.90
C ASP A 118 11.06 -4.41 -22.54
N PHE A 119 10.63 -3.57 -21.61
CA PHE A 119 9.24 -3.43 -21.17
C PHE A 119 9.05 -2.08 -20.48
N PHE A 120 7.80 -1.68 -20.21
CA PHE A 120 7.49 -0.56 -19.33
C PHE A 120 6.46 -0.95 -18.28
N ILE A 121 6.52 -0.28 -17.13
CA ILE A 121 5.60 -0.48 -16.01
C ILE A 121 4.71 0.74 -15.90
N TYR A 122 3.40 0.50 -15.94
CA TYR A 122 2.40 1.48 -15.50
C TYR A 122 2.07 1.25 -14.03
N SER A 123 2.16 2.31 -13.23
CA SER A 123 1.81 2.35 -11.82
C SER A 123 0.55 3.20 -11.65
N ASP A 124 -0.52 2.59 -11.13
CA ASP A 124 -1.75 3.30 -10.80
C ASP A 124 -1.80 3.64 -9.33
N TYR A 125 -1.48 4.91 -9.05
CA TYR A 125 -1.57 5.49 -7.73
C TYR A 125 -3.03 5.87 -7.45
N VAL A 126 -3.87 4.88 -7.18
CA VAL A 126 -5.24 5.13 -6.72
C VAL A 126 -5.17 5.92 -5.42
N LYS A 127 -5.53 7.21 -5.44
CA LYS A 127 -5.77 8.00 -4.23
C LYS A 127 -6.99 7.41 -3.51
N LYS A 128 -6.80 6.38 -2.68
CA LYS A 128 -7.80 6.04 -1.66
C LYS A 128 -7.57 6.97 -0.47
N GLU A 129 -8.65 7.51 0.07
CA GLU A 129 -8.65 8.45 1.22
C GLU A 129 -8.06 7.84 2.51
N ASN A 130 -7.71 6.54 2.51
CA ASN A 130 -7.15 5.81 3.64
C ASN A 130 -5.69 5.41 3.38
N GLU A 131 -4.85 5.59 4.40
CA GLU A 131 -3.38 5.66 4.37
C GLU A 131 -2.61 4.40 3.87
N ASN A 132 -3.28 3.33 3.47
CA ASN A 132 -2.67 2.13 2.90
C ASN A 132 -3.04 1.94 1.43
N THR A 133 -2.52 2.80 0.55
CA THR A 133 -2.73 2.69 -0.89
C THR A 133 -1.75 1.70 -1.51
N ILE A 134 -2.23 0.50 -1.82
CA ILE A 134 -1.51 -0.48 -2.64
C ILE A 134 -1.46 0.04 -4.08
N ILE A 135 -0.27 0.12 -4.67
CA ILE A 135 -0.07 0.59 -6.04
C ILE A 135 -0.22 -0.60 -7.00
N ASN A 136 -1.23 -0.55 -7.86
CA ASN A 136 -1.40 -1.55 -8.90
C ASN A 136 -0.36 -1.32 -10.02
N LYS A 137 0.36 -2.36 -10.42
CA LYS A 137 1.43 -2.28 -11.43
C LYS A 137 1.13 -3.21 -12.61
N LYS A 138 1.08 -2.63 -13.82
CA LYS A 138 0.82 -3.34 -15.07
C LYS A 138 2.04 -3.27 -16.00
N ILE A 139 2.43 -4.40 -16.56
CA ILE A 139 3.62 -4.56 -17.39
C ILE A 139 3.22 -4.60 -18.85
N PHE A 140 3.91 -3.83 -19.69
CA PHE A 140 3.68 -3.79 -21.12
C PHE A 140 4.98 -3.98 -21.88
N TYR A 141 4.95 -4.85 -22.88
CA TYR A 141 6.09 -5.12 -23.78
C TYR A 141 5.98 -4.36 -25.11
N LYS A 142 4.84 -3.70 -25.35
CA LYS A 142 4.56 -2.89 -26.53
C LYS A 142 3.76 -1.67 -26.13
N VAL A 143 4.00 -0.56 -26.81
CA VAL A 143 3.23 0.67 -26.62
C VAL A 143 1.77 0.42 -27.00
N PRO A 144 0.81 0.58 -26.08
CA PRO A 144 -0.59 0.44 -26.39
C PRO A 144 -1.04 1.56 -27.31
N LEU A 145 -1.90 1.22 -28.27
CA LEU A 145 -2.48 2.18 -29.21
C LEU A 145 -3.61 3.01 -28.59
N ASP A 146 -4.19 2.54 -27.48
CA ASP A 146 -5.34 3.16 -26.82
C ASP A 146 -5.10 3.32 -25.30
N ILE A 147 -5.60 4.40 -24.72
CA ILE A 147 -5.59 4.69 -23.29
C ILE A 147 -6.38 3.66 -22.48
N ASN A 148 -7.40 3.05 -23.09
CA ASN A 148 -8.20 2.00 -22.45
C ASN A 148 -7.34 0.76 -22.10
N ASN A 149 -6.22 0.53 -22.79
CA ASN A 149 -5.32 -0.59 -22.48
C ASN A 149 -4.64 -0.45 -21.11
N PHE A 150 -4.62 0.76 -20.54
CA PHE A 150 -4.17 1.01 -19.18
C PHE A 150 -5.21 0.67 -18.11
N GLU A 151 -6.38 0.14 -18.48
CA GLU A 151 -7.36 -0.35 -17.53
C GLU A 151 -6.75 -1.45 -16.65
N ILE A 152 -7.05 -1.36 -15.36
CA ILE A 152 -6.56 -2.28 -14.34
C ILE A 152 -7.70 -3.17 -13.91
N ILE A 153 -7.56 -4.44 -14.24
CA ILE A 153 -8.45 -5.51 -13.83
C ILE A 153 -7.64 -6.41 -12.91
N GLU A 154 -7.93 -6.34 -11.61
CA GLU A 154 -7.28 -7.19 -10.62
C GLU A 154 -7.60 -8.67 -10.93
N SER A 155 -6.57 -9.51 -10.91
CA SER A 155 -6.76 -10.95 -11.02
C SER A 155 -7.32 -11.50 -9.71
N LYS A 156 -8.20 -12.50 -9.82
CA LYS A 156 -8.68 -13.29 -8.67
C LYS A 156 -7.71 -14.41 -8.31
N LEU A 157 -6.68 -14.63 -9.14
CA LEU A 157 -5.60 -15.55 -8.87
C LEU A 157 -4.76 -15.03 -7.69
N SER A 158 -4.38 -15.96 -6.81
CA SER A 158 -3.32 -15.75 -5.84
C SER A 158 -2.39 -16.95 -5.86
N PHE A 159 -1.09 -16.68 -5.75
CA PHE A 159 -0.11 -17.74 -5.49
C PHE A 159 0.02 -17.94 -3.99
N ILE A 160 -0.08 -19.18 -3.54
CA ILE A 160 0.30 -19.58 -2.18
C ILE A 160 1.81 -19.42 -2.03
N SER A 161 2.57 -19.83 -3.05
CA SER A 161 4.02 -19.66 -3.07
C SER A 161 4.54 -19.52 -4.50
N PHE A 162 5.55 -18.68 -4.67
CA PHE A 162 6.29 -18.54 -5.91
C PHE A 162 7.77 -18.54 -5.58
N VAL A 163 8.42 -19.68 -5.76
CA VAL A 163 9.83 -19.86 -5.39
C VAL A 163 10.70 -19.80 -6.63
N ILE A 164 11.69 -18.94 -6.61
CA ILE A 164 12.73 -18.87 -7.64
C ILE A 164 13.98 -19.56 -7.11
N TYR A 165 14.54 -20.45 -7.91
CA TYR A 165 15.76 -21.18 -7.65
C TYR A 165 16.87 -20.75 -8.61
N PHE A 166 18.08 -20.58 -8.08
CA PHE A 166 19.32 -20.35 -8.80
C PHE A 166 20.38 -21.26 -8.18
N ASP A 167 20.63 -22.42 -8.80
CA ASP A 167 21.44 -23.49 -8.22
C ASP A 167 21.01 -23.83 -6.78
N ASP A 168 21.86 -23.57 -5.78
CA ASP A 168 21.62 -23.82 -4.36
C ASP A 168 20.85 -22.69 -3.66
N LEU A 169 20.63 -21.57 -4.35
CA LEU A 169 19.89 -20.43 -3.83
C LEU A 169 18.41 -20.55 -4.13
N MET A 170 17.59 -20.18 -3.16
CA MET A 170 16.15 -20.07 -3.36
C MET A 170 15.57 -18.86 -2.65
N ILE A 171 14.54 -18.27 -3.26
CA ILE A 171 13.79 -17.18 -2.65
C ILE A 171 12.31 -17.33 -2.93
N ASN A 172 11.48 -17.13 -1.90
CA ASN A 172 10.04 -17.00 -2.07
C ASN A 172 9.68 -15.55 -2.39
N VAL A 173 8.98 -15.36 -3.50
CA VAL A 173 8.74 -14.07 -4.12
C VAL A 173 7.27 -13.69 -3.99
N ALA A 174 7.02 -12.47 -3.53
CA ALA A 174 5.68 -11.93 -3.35
C ALA A 174 5.41 -10.83 -4.38
N PHE A 175 4.61 -11.13 -5.40
CA PHE A 175 4.18 -10.16 -6.41
C PHE A 175 3.06 -9.22 -5.94
N LYS A 176 2.54 -9.43 -4.73
CA LYS A 176 1.57 -8.54 -4.07
C LYS A 176 1.89 -8.43 -2.59
N ASN A 177 1.90 -7.21 -2.09
CA ASN A 177 2.05 -6.88 -0.67
C ASN A 177 1.24 -5.63 -0.33
N ASN A 178 1.50 -5.04 0.84
CA ASN A 178 0.85 -3.81 1.31
C ASN A 178 1.29 -2.54 0.55
N LYS A 179 2.29 -2.61 -0.33
CA LYS A 179 2.81 -1.49 -1.12
C LYS A 179 2.45 -1.57 -2.59
N TYR A 180 2.46 -2.76 -3.18
CA TYR A 180 2.23 -2.97 -4.61
C TYR A 180 1.45 -4.24 -4.93
N ASN A 181 0.87 -4.29 -6.12
CA ASN A 181 0.18 -5.46 -6.66
C ASN A 181 0.47 -5.63 -8.15
N TYR A 182 1.18 -6.71 -8.50
CA TYR A 182 1.43 -7.14 -9.88
C TYR A 182 0.46 -8.25 -10.36
N PHE A 183 -0.48 -8.72 -9.53
CA PHE A 183 -1.54 -9.64 -9.97
C PHE A 183 -2.64 -8.89 -10.72
N ILE A 184 -2.26 -8.28 -11.84
CA ILE A 184 -3.15 -7.59 -12.78
C ILE A 184 -3.32 -8.49 -13.99
N THR A 185 -4.55 -8.60 -14.48
CA THR A 185 -4.88 -9.40 -15.67
C THR A 185 -4.05 -8.92 -16.87
N ASN A 186 -3.52 -9.89 -17.64
CA ASN A 186 -2.61 -9.73 -18.76
C ASN A 186 -1.18 -9.30 -18.43
N ASN A 187 -0.77 -9.26 -17.15
CA ASN A 187 0.65 -9.13 -16.83
C ASN A 187 1.40 -10.39 -17.26
N VAL A 188 2.57 -10.20 -17.88
CA VAL A 188 3.45 -11.29 -18.27
C VAL A 188 4.76 -11.17 -17.51
N PHE A 189 5.04 -12.16 -16.67
CA PHE A 189 6.27 -12.29 -15.90
C PHE A 189 7.29 -13.09 -16.72
N GLY A 190 8.05 -12.38 -17.56
CA GLY A 190 9.19 -12.94 -18.29
C GLY A 190 10.52 -12.70 -17.57
N LEU A 191 11.59 -13.32 -18.08
CA LEU A 191 12.93 -13.25 -17.48
C LEU A 191 13.43 -11.83 -17.21
N ASN A 192 13.22 -10.89 -18.15
CA ASN A 192 13.64 -9.49 -17.99
C ASN A 192 12.89 -8.79 -16.84
N PHE A 193 11.60 -9.07 -16.71
CA PHE A 193 10.82 -8.57 -15.57
C PHE A 193 11.32 -9.17 -14.26
N ILE A 194 11.55 -10.49 -14.20
CA ILE A 194 12.04 -11.16 -12.98
C ILE A 194 13.39 -10.60 -12.54
N LYS A 195 14.33 -10.40 -13.48
CA LYS A 195 15.62 -9.76 -13.21
C LYS A 195 15.45 -8.36 -12.60
N TYR A 196 14.64 -7.52 -13.25
CA TYR A 196 14.31 -6.20 -12.74
C TYR A 196 13.65 -6.25 -11.36
N PHE A 197 12.72 -7.19 -11.16
CA PHE A 197 11.94 -7.31 -9.93
C PHE A 197 12.83 -7.70 -8.74
N LEU A 198 13.69 -8.72 -8.92
CA LEU A 198 14.66 -9.12 -7.90
C LEU A 198 15.63 -7.99 -7.56
N LYS A 199 16.18 -7.32 -8.57
CA LYS A 199 17.09 -6.18 -8.36
C LYS A 199 16.49 -5.04 -7.54
N ASN A 200 15.19 -4.77 -7.67
CA ASN A 200 14.54 -3.63 -7.01
C ASN A 200 13.80 -3.97 -5.70
N HIS A 201 13.41 -5.24 -5.51
CA HIS A 201 12.63 -5.66 -4.34
C HIS A 201 13.34 -6.67 -3.43
N TYR A 202 14.37 -7.34 -3.95
CA TYR A 202 15.15 -8.38 -3.26
C TYR A 202 16.64 -8.15 -3.52
N CYS A 203 17.11 -6.92 -3.32
CA CYS A 203 18.45 -6.47 -3.70
C CYS A 203 19.56 -7.37 -3.14
N ASP A 204 19.47 -7.74 -1.86
CA ASP A 204 20.48 -8.58 -1.19
C ASP A 204 20.61 -9.95 -1.88
N PHE A 205 19.49 -10.56 -2.27
CA PHE A 205 19.47 -11.84 -2.98
C PHE A 205 19.98 -11.68 -4.41
N TYR A 206 19.61 -10.59 -5.09
CA TYR A 206 20.13 -10.28 -6.42
C TYR A 206 21.65 -10.10 -6.42
N ASP A 207 22.19 -9.37 -5.45
CA ASP A 207 23.62 -9.15 -5.30
C ASP A 207 24.35 -10.47 -5.01
N GLU A 208 23.74 -11.38 -4.23
CA GLU A 208 24.30 -12.72 -3.99
C GLU A 208 24.43 -13.53 -5.29
N ILE A 209 23.42 -13.52 -6.17
CA ILE A 209 23.47 -14.18 -7.48
C ILE A 209 24.64 -13.64 -8.31
N ILE A 210 24.78 -12.32 -8.38
CA ILE A 210 25.84 -11.65 -9.16
C ILE A 210 27.23 -11.96 -8.58
N ASN A 211 27.38 -11.90 -7.26
CA ASN A 211 28.64 -12.18 -6.58
C ASN A 211 29.12 -13.62 -6.76
N LYS A 212 28.16 -14.58 -6.78
CA LYS A 212 28.43 -15.98 -7.09
C LYS A 212 28.56 -16.28 -8.59
N GLN A 213 28.39 -15.26 -9.45
CA GLN A 213 28.42 -15.38 -10.91
C GLN A 213 27.43 -16.42 -11.46
N ILE A 214 26.30 -16.62 -10.77
CA ILE A 214 25.28 -17.58 -11.19
C ILE A 214 24.54 -17.01 -12.41
N SER A 215 24.36 -17.84 -13.44
CA SER A 215 23.69 -17.41 -14.65
C SER A 215 22.18 -17.37 -14.47
N PHE A 216 21.55 -16.33 -15.02
CA PHE A 216 20.09 -16.26 -15.07
C PHE A 216 19.45 -17.26 -16.04
N SER A 217 20.25 -17.95 -16.86
CA SER A 217 19.80 -19.11 -17.64
C SER A 217 19.44 -20.31 -16.76
N ASP A 218 19.97 -20.37 -15.53
CA ASP A 218 19.81 -21.52 -14.64
C ASP A 218 18.60 -21.34 -13.70
N LEU A 219 17.83 -20.27 -13.93
CA LEU A 219 16.62 -19.95 -13.20
C LEU A 219 15.59 -21.08 -13.33
N LYS A 220 15.06 -21.53 -12.20
CA LYS A 220 13.91 -22.43 -12.13
C LYS A 220 12.85 -21.80 -11.23
N ILE A 221 11.58 -21.97 -11.59
CA ILE A 221 10.46 -21.46 -10.79
C ILE A 221 9.59 -22.63 -10.35
N SER A 222 9.21 -22.62 -9.08
CA SER A 222 8.14 -23.44 -8.54
C SER A 222 6.98 -22.56 -8.11
N ILE A 223 5.78 -22.85 -8.63
CA ILE A 223 4.55 -22.14 -8.30
C ILE A 223 3.65 -23.10 -7.54
N ILE A 224 3.06 -22.61 -6.46
CA ILE A 224 1.93 -23.25 -5.79
C ILE A 224 0.78 -22.25 -5.85
N ASP A 225 -0.27 -22.57 -6.60
CA ASP A 225 -1.44 -21.69 -6.75
C ASP A 225 -2.48 -21.92 -5.65
N ASN A 226 -3.49 -21.05 -5.60
CA ASN A 226 -4.61 -21.12 -4.66
C ASN A 226 -5.47 -22.38 -4.78
N ASN A 227 -5.37 -23.12 -5.89
CA ASN A 227 -6.01 -24.41 -6.10
C ASN A 227 -5.09 -25.58 -5.71
N ALA A 228 -3.93 -25.30 -5.08
CA ALA A 228 -2.90 -26.24 -4.70
C ALA A 228 -2.25 -27.00 -5.88
N ASN A 229 -2.32 -26.45 -7.10
CA ASN A 229 -1.54 -26.97 -8.22
C ASN A 229 -0.08 -26.58 -8.05
N ILE A 230 0.82 -27.54 -8.28
CA ILE A 230 2.26 -27.34 -8.22
C ILE A 230 2.82 -27.38 -9.63
N GLU A 231 3.46 -26.29 -10.03
CA GLU A 231 4.08 -26.16 -11.34
C GLU A 231 5.56 -25.86 -11.21
N LYS A 232 6.36 -26.52 -12.05
CA LYS A 232 7.82 -26.30 -12.12
C LYS A 232 8.19 -25.93 -13.54
N LEU A 233 8.94 -24.85 -13.68
CA LEU A 233 9.23 -24.25 -14.96
C LEU A 233 10.72 -23.83 -15.04
N ASP A 234 11.35 -23.94 -16.21
CA ASP A 234 12.77 -23.61 -16.48
C ASP A 234 12.95 -22.27 -17.21
N SER A 235 14.04 -21.54 -17.02
CA SER A 235 14.28 -20.12 -17.40
C SER A 235 13.70 -19.50 -18.70
N GLU A 236 13.29 -20.28 -19.69
CA GLU A 236 12.72 -19.83 -20.97
C GLU A 236 11.22 -19.48 -20.94
N PHE A 237 10.46 -19.86 -19.91
CA PHE A 237 9.01 -19.57 -19.88
C PHE A 237 8.69 -18.12 -19.48
N ALA A 238 7.48 -17.68 -19.83
CA ALA A 238 6.89 -16.47 -19.32
C ALA A 238 5.52 -16.78 -18.73
N ILE A 239 5.23 -16.27 -17.54
CA ILE A 239 3.94 -16.55 -16.88
C ILE A 239 3.00 -15.39 -17.16
N LYS A 240 1.92 -15.64 -17.89
CA LYS A 240 0.86 -14.65 -18.11
C LYS A 240 -0.25 -14.83 -17.09
N ILE A 241 -0.53 -13.79 -16.33
CA ILE A 241 -1.62 -13.74 -15.35
C ILE A 241 -2.94 -13.50 -16.09
N CYS A 242 -3.87 -14.44 -15.97
CA CYS A 242 -5.25 -14.30 -16.43
C CYS A 242 -6.17 -13.95 -15.25
N GLU A 243 -7.46 -13.73 -15.51
CA GLU A 243 -8.40 -13.32 -14.46
C GLU A 243 -8.55 -14.41 -13.37
N ASN A 244 -8.63 -15.69 -13.77
CA ASN A 244 -8.89 -16.83 -12.89
C ASN A 244 -7.83 -17.94 -12.98
N SER A 245 -6.77 -17.73 -13.76
CA SER A 245 -5.73 -18.73 -14.06
C SER A 245 -4.43 -18.05 -14.48
N TYR A 246 -3.43 -18.83 -14.88
CA TYR A 246 -2.24 -18.33 -15.55
C TYR A 246 -1.89 -19.22 -16.76
N GLU A 247 -1.28 -18.61 -17.76
CA GLU A 247 -0.75 -19.26 -18.96
C GLU A 247 0.78 -19.27 -18.91
N LYS A 248 1.40 -20.26 -19.56
CA LYS A 248 2.85 -20.47 -19.64
C LYS A 248 3.33 -20.23 -21.06
#